data_AF-A0A973GQH0-F1
#
_entry.id   AF-A0A973GQH0-F1
#
_cell.length_a   1.000
_cell.length_b   1.000
_cell.length_c   1.000
_cell.angle_alpha   90.00
_cell.angle_beta   90.00
_cell.angle_gamma   90.00
#
_symmetry.space_group_name_H-M   'P 1'
#
loop_
_entity.id
_entity.type
_entity.pdbx_description
1 polymer ?
#
loop_
_entity_poly.entity_id
_entity_poly.type
_entity_poly.pdbx_seq_one_letter_code
_entity_poly.pdbx_strand_id
1 'polypeptide(L)' 'MTIDCYLSEHCGSYYQLRENIGRTLQELGIDAEAAFHTVSYDEAVNLGISGSPTIRVDGMDLFEKGGSPGIT' A
#
# COMPACT_ATOMS: atom_id res chain seq x y z
N MET A 1 4.55 -5.34 13.16
CA MET A 1 3.29 -5.07 12.41
C MET A 1 3.54 -5.38 10.94
N THR A 2 2.50 -5.71 10.18
CA THR A 2 2.62 -5.98 8.75
C THR A 2 1.93 -4.88 7.95
N ILE A 3 2.64 -4.37 6.95
CA ILE A 3 2.14 -3.36 6.01
C ILE A 3 2.15 -3.98 4.62
N ASP A 4 0.97 -4.27 4.09
CA ASP A 4 0.80 -4.79 2.74
C ASP A 4 0.40 -3.65 1.80
N CYS A 5 1.23 -3.39 0.79
CA CYS A 5 0.95 -2.41 -0.26
C CYS A 5 0.62 -3.15 -1.56
N TYR A 6 -0.60 -2.98 -2.05
CA TYR A 6 -1.05 -3.52 -3.32
C TYR A 6 -1.09 -2.42 -4.38
N LEU A 7 -0.44 -2.66 -5.51
CA LEU A 7 -0.30 -1.68 -6.58
C LEU A 7 -0.65 -2.32 -7.93
N SER A 8 -1.26 -1.55 -8.82
CA SER A 8 -1.41 -1.96 -10.22
C SER A 8 -0.06 -1.97 -10.95
N GLU A 9 0.04 -2.74 -12.04
CA GLU A 9 1.25 -2.84 -12.88
C GLU A 9 1.78 -1.50 -13.40
N HIS A 10 0.91 -0.49 -13.50
CA HIS A 10 1.23 0.84 -14.00
C HIS A 10 1.12 1.93 -12.93
N CYS A 11 1.19 1.55 -11.65
CA CYS A 11 1.08 2.49 -10.55
C CYS A 11 2.28 3.45 -10.51
N GLY A 12 2.07 4.70 -10.95
CA GLY A 12 3.11 5.74 -11.00
C GLY A 12 3.69 6.13 -9.64
N SER A 13 3.00 5.82 -8.54
CA SER A 13 3.45 6.11 -7.17
C SER A 13 4.28 4.99 -6.53
N TYR A 14 4.56 3.87 -7.23
CA TYR A 14 5.25 2.70 -6.64
C TYR A 14 6.57 3.06 -5.92
N TYR A 15 7.49 3.71 -6.62
CA TYR A 15 8.81 4.03 -6.07
C TYR A 15 8.72 5.04 -4.91
N GLN A 16 7.87 6.05 -5.06
CA GLN A 16 7.68 7.07 -4.05
C GLN A 16 7.01 6.51 -2.79
N LEU A 17 6.00 5.65 -2.94
CA LEU A 17 5.35 4.99 -1.80
C LEU A 17 6.34 4.13 -1.02
N ARG A 18 7.13 3.33 -1.73
CA ARG A 18 8.16 2.47 -1.13
C ARG A 18 9.20 3.28 -0.35
N GLU A 19 9.68 4.37 -0.93
CA GLU A 19 10.63 5.27 -0.27
C GLU A 19 10.01 5.91 0.98
N ASN A 20 8.78 6.42 0.87
CA ASN A 20 8.08 7.07 1.97
C ASN A 20 7.87 6.11 3.15
N ILE A 21 7.38 4.89 2.90
CA ILE A 21 7.16 3.89 3.95
C ILE A 21 8.49 3.56 4.64
N GLY A 22 9.54 3.25 3.88
CA GLY A 22 10.85 2.93 4.46
C GLY A 22 11.42 4.07 5.32
N ARG A 23 11.32 5.30 4.82
CA ARG A 23 11.77 6.50 5.55
C ARG A 23 10.97 6.70 6.83
N THR A 24 9.64 6.63 6.76
CA THR A 24 8.76 6.82 7.93
C THR A 24 8.99 5.75 9.00
N LEU A 25 9.15 4.47 8.62
CA LEU A 25 9.45 3.40 9.57
C LEU A 25 10.79 3.65 10.29
N GLN A 26 11.80 4.10 9.55
CA GLN A 26 13.11 4.44 10.11
C GLN A 26 13.03 5.64 11.06
N GLU A 27 12.39 6.74 10.64
CA GLU A 27 12.27 7.97 11.42
C GLU A 27 11.49 7.77 12.73
N LEU A 28 10.46 6.92 12.69
CA LEU A 28 9.63 6.61 13.86
C LEU A 28 10.18 5.45 14.71
N GLY A 29 11.24 4.78 14.27
CA GLY A 29 11.80 3.61 14.95
C GLY A 29 10.80 2.45 15.08
N ILE A 30 9.90 2.31 14.11
CA ILE A 30 8.86 1.28 14.11
C ILE A 30 9.40 0.01 13.44
N ASP A 31 9.32 -1.10 14.17
CA ASP A 31 9.62 -2.42 13.63
C ASP A 31 8.38 -2.99 12.89
N ALA A 32 8.40 -2.87 11.56
CA ALA A 32 7.34 -3.31 10.67
C ALA A 32 7.90 -4.03 9.44
N GLU A 33 7.19 -5.06 8.99
CA GLU A 33 7.45 -5.72 7.72
C GLU A 33 6.57 -5.09 6.64
N ALA A 34 7.20 -4.42 5.67
CA ALA A 34 6.50 -3.81 4.54
C ALA A 34 6.65 -4.67 3.28
N ALA A 35 5.53 -5.24 2.81
CA ALA A 35 5.45 -6.04 1.59
C ALA A 35 4.80 -5.23 0.46
N PHE A 36 5.33 -5.37 -0.76
CA PHE A 36 4.86 -4.67 -1.94
C PHE A 36 4.43 -5.70 -2.99
N HIS A 37 3.16 -5.68 -3.35
CA HIS A 37 2.52 -6.62 -4.26
C HIS A 37 2.05 -5.89 -5.50
N THR A 38 2.55 -6.29 -6.66
CA THR A 38 1.97 -5.87 -7.94
C THR A 38 0.84 -6.83 -8.28
N VAL A 39 -0.35 -6.29 -8.54
CA VAL A 39 -1.55 -7.07 -8.86
C VAL A 39 -2.17 -6.61 -10.18
N SER A 40 -2.65 -7.57 -10.95
CA SER A 40 -3.53 -7.36 -12.09
C SER A 40 -4.93 -6.94 -11.64
N TYR A 41 -5.76 -6.49 -12.57
CA TYR A 41 -7.17 -6.15 -12.29
C TYR A 41 -7.94 -7.34 -11.70
N ASP A 42 -7.81 -8.52 -12.30
CA ASP A 42 -8.54 -9.72 -11.85
C ASP A 42 -8.10 -10.16 -10.44
N GLU A 43 -6.80 -10.09 -10.14
CA GLU A 43 -6.28 -10.34 -8.79
C GLU A 43 -6.80 -9.30 -7.78
N ALA A 44 -6.83 -8.02 -8.16
CA ALA A 44 -7.35 -6.96 -7.30
C ALA A 44 -8.83 -7.19 -6.95
N VAL A 45 -9.66 -7.56 -7.94
CA VAL A 45 -11.08 -7.89 -7.71
C VAL A 45 -11.23 -9.08 -6.77
N ASN A 46 -10.45 -10.16 -6.98
CA ASN A 46 -10.49 -11.34 -6.11
C ASN A 46 -10.03 -11.05 -4.68
N LEU A 47 -9.14 -10.07 -4.49
CA LEU A 47 -8.63 -9.62 -3.19
C LEU A 47 -9.50 -8.53 -2.53
N GLY A 48 -10.60 -8.11 -3.19
CA GLY A 48 -11.46 -7.03 -2.71
C GLY A 48 -10.76 -5.67 -2.68
N ILE A 49 -9.81 -5.45 -3.57
CA ILE A 49 -9.03 -4.21 -3.70
C ILE A 49 -9.73 -3.32 -4.74
N SER A 50 -10.21 -2.15 -4.31
CA SER A 50 -10.96 -1.22 -5.17
C SER A 50 -10.12 -0.10 -5.77
N GLY A 51 -8.82 -0.02 -5.45
CA GLY A 51 -7.96 1.07 -5.87
C GLY A 51 -6.48 0.72 -5.88
N SER A 52 -5.66 1.63 -6.42
CA SER A 52 -4.20 1.53 -6.40
C SER A 52 -3.60 2.90 -6.13
N PRO A 53 -2.68 3.04 -5.16
CA PRO A 53 -2.28 1.99 -4.21
C PRO A 53 -3.41 1.65 -3.21
N THR A 54 -3.40 0.44 -2.66
CA THR A 54 -4.13 0.07 -1.43
C THR A 54 -3.12 -0.33 -0.37
N ILE A 55 -3.23 0.24 0.82
CA ILE A 55 -2.32 -0.03 1.94
C ILE A 55 -3.14 -0.65 3.07
N ARG A 56 -2.79 -1.89 3.43
CA ARG A 56 -3.36 -2.60 4.57
C ARG A 56 -2.35 -2.67 5.70
N VAL A 57 -2.77 -2.36 6.92
CA VAL A 57 -1.96 -2.53 8.14
C VAL A 57 -2.63 -3.60 8.98
N ASP A 58 -1.89 -4.66 9.29
CA ASP A 58 -2.36 -5.85 9.99
C ASP A 58 -3.69 -6.39 9.38
N GLY A 59 -3.76 -6.39 8.05
CA GLY A 59 -4.91 -6.86 7.27
C GLY A 59 -6.07 -5.86 7.09
N MET A 60 -6.03 -4.70 7.73
CA MET A 60 -7.08 -3.67 7.63
C MET A 60 -6.69 -2.58 6.63
N ASP A 61 -7.58 -2.27 5.68
CA ASP A 61 -7.35 -1.17 4.73
C ASP A 61 -7.41 0.19 5.45
N LEU A 62 -6.34 0.96 5.36
CA LEU A 62 -6.23 2.27 6.00
C LEU A 62 -7.23 3.29 5.44
N PHE A 63 -7.74 3.09 4.23
CA PHE A 63 -8.57 4.05 3.50
C PHE A 63 -9.99 3.53 3.22
N GLU A 64 -10.42 2.45 3.87
CA GLU A 64 -11.76 1.87 3.71
C GLU A 64 -12.90 2.91 3.92
N LYS A 65 -12.66 3.93 4.75
CA LYS A 65 -13.61 5.02 5.05
C LYS A 65 -13.46 6.25 4.16
N GLY A 66 -12.69 6.16 3.09
CA GLY A 66 -12.38 7.25 2.17
C GLY A 66 -11.01 7.88 2.45
N GLY A 67 -10.33 8.24 1.36
CA GLY A 67 -8.97 8.78 1.35
C GLY A 67 -8.16 8.18 0.19
N SER A 68 -7.04 8.81 -0.15
CA SER A 68 -6.14 8.30 -1.18
C SER A 68 -4.72 8.19 -0.59
N PRO A 69 -4.05 7.04 -0.74
CA PRO A 69 -2.61 6.95 -0.46
C PRO A 69 -1.75 7.62 -1.55
N GLY A 70 -2.38 8.11 -2.63
CA GLY A 70 -1.73 8.83 -3.72
C GLY A 70 -1.63 10.34 -3.47
N ILE A 71 -0.95 11.02 -4.38
CA ILE A 71 -0.78 12.47 -4.38
C ILE A 71 -2.09 13.13 -4.86
N THR A 72 -2.69 13.99 -4.04
CA THR A 72 -3.70 14.99 -4.48
C THR A 72 -3.04 16.27 -4.94
#